data_AF-A0A081S3B8-F1
#
_entry.id   AF-A0A081S3B8-F1
#
_cell.length_a   1.000
_cell.length_b   1.000
_cell.length_c   1.000
_cell.angle_alpha   90.00
_cell.angle_beta   90.00
_cell.angle_gamma   90.00
#
_symmetry.space_group_name_H-M   'P 1'
#
loop_
_entity.id
_entity.type
_entity.pdbx_description
1 polymer ?
#
loop_
_entity_poly.entity_id
_entity_poly.type
_entity_poly.pdbx_seq_one_letter_code
_entity_poly.pdbx_strand_id
1 'polypeptide(L)'
;MKKQVRMIFFFFALLFLIPNFLPNSHAHLEQSSSGGVMEGKYFSYIGFEPKNPTPGETVKIIFSIQDENGNDIYDIETMVEIYAANMKQRIFYEPWTKQNIGDFETSFVFEESGTYQIVLSISEENNTIEHVIPPRHMLSSSLECDCTRMLFNISISENWNNIWNSLMVIIVVLPFSVFGYAMWNNYQNKKNSRQKLSRYEILRYVIMFLAFAGGLIHLSIYVDHAPLRVEYGLFLLLAAISQIGFGVLFLSILLVNSNISLNELKYSHRRNSLIYLFGLIGSAVLLGLYIYAVIYPPPLSPENHPEHIDVAGIVAKALEISLVGTIVYIMNWENKLKNKHH
;
A
#
# COMPACT_ATOMS: atom_id res chain seq x y z
N MET A 1 -5.86 24.69 27.31
CA MET A 1 -4.79 24.75 26.28
C MET A 1 -3.53 23.96 26.66
N LYS A 2 -2.80 24.29 27.75
CA LYS A 2 -1.54 23.57 28.11
C LYS A 2 -1.68 22.04 28.23
N LYS A 3 -2.80 21.53 28.77
CA LYS A 3 -3.06 20.07 28.87
C LYS A 3 -3.35 19.39 27.53
N GLN A 4 -4.09 20.04 26.62
CA GLN A 4 -4.45 19.46 25.32
C GLN A 4 -3.27 19.48 24.34
N VAL A 5 -2.46 20.54 24.35
CA VAL A 5 -1.22 20.60 23.56
C VAL A 5 -0.21 19.58 24.07
N ARG A 6 -0.08 19.38 25.39
CA ARG A 6 0.73 18.29 25.96
C ARG A 6 0.25 16.91 25.53
N MET A 7 -1.07 16.70 25.44
CA MET A 7 -1.61 15.39 25.04
C MET A 7 -1.34 15.08 23.55
N ILE A 8 -1.47 16.08 22.67
CA ILE A 8 -1.14 15.95 21.24
C ILE A 8 0.36 15.72 21.06
N PHE A 9 1.20 16.46 21.78
CA PHE A 9 2.66 16.28 21.74
C PHE A 9 3.08 14.92 22.30
N PHE A 10 2.39 14.42 23.33
CA PHE A 10 2.61 13.09 23.88
C PHE A 10 2.20 11.99 22.90
N PHE A 11 1.08 12.16 22.18
CA PHE A 11 0.64 11.21 21.15
C PHE A 11 1.61 11.18 19.96
N PHE A 12 2.08 12.34 19.50
CA PHE A 12 3.10 12.44 18.45
C PHE A 12 4.46 11.88 18.89
N ALA A 13 4.87 12.13 20.14
CA ALA A 13 6.11 11.58 20.70
C ALA A 13 6.02 10.06 20.89
N LEU A 14 4.85 9.52 21.25
CA LEU A 14 4.63 8.07 21.38
C LEU A 14 4.67 7.36 20.02
N LEU A 15 4.17 8.01 18.96
CA LEU A 15 4.26 7.53 17.57
C LEU A 15 5.70 7.51 17.04
N PHE A 16 6.54 8.45 17.47
CA PHE A 16 7.98 8.47 17.15
C PHE A 16 8.82 7.52 18.02
N LEU A 17 8.26 6.98 19.10
CA LEU A 17 8.94 6.10 20.05
C LEU A 17 8.65 4.61 19.82
N ILE A 18 7.94 4.21 18.77
CA ILE A 18 7.85 2.80 18.36
C ILE A 18 9.11 2.49 17.54
N PRO A 19 10.15 1.85 18.10
CA PRO A 19 11.30 1.44 17.32
C PRO A 19 10.97 0.13 16.60
N ASN A 20 11.63 -0.05 15.46
CA ASN A 20 11.88 -1.26 14.66
C ASN A 20 12.10 -2.58 15.44
N PHE A 21 11.10 -3.07 16.19
CA PHE A 21 11.15 -4.34 16.90
C PHE A 21 9.99 -5.24 16.48
N LEU A 22 9.95 -5.62 15.21
CA LEU A 22 9.28 -6.85 14.82
C LEU A 22 10.18 -7.59 13.83
N PRO A 23 10.36 -8.92 14.02
CA PRO A 23 11.09 -9.75 13.07
C PRO A 23 10.31 -9.80 11.76
N ASN A 24 11.02 -9.81 10.63
CA ASN A 24 10.45 -10.12 9.33
C ASN A 24 9.78 -11.50 9.40
N SER A 25 8.48 -11.58 9.16
CA SER A 25 7.82 -12.84 8.86
C SER A 25 8.21 -13.24 7.44
N HIS A 26 8.73 -14.45 7.28
CA HIS A 26 8.91 -15.05 5.96
C HIS A 26 7.64 -15.83 5.65
N ALA A 27 6.75 -15.24 4.86
CA ALA A 27 5.72 -15.95 4.09
C ALA A 27 5.72 -15.37 2.66
N HIS A 28 5.39 -16.20 1.67
CA HIS A 28 5.35 -15.91 0.22
C HIS A 28 5.67 -14.48 -0.24
N LEU A 29 6.87 -14.31 -0.83
CA LEU A 29 7.36 -13.14 -1.58
C LEU A 29 6.57 -11.83 -1.33
N GLU A 30 6.58 -11.35 -0.08
CA GLU A 30 5.72 -10.23 0.38
C GLU A 30 5.99 -8.92 -0.38
N GLN A 31 7.09 -8.82 -1.14
CA GLN A 31 7.47 -7.61 -1.87
C GLN A 31 8.14 -7.93 -3.22
N SER A 32 7.34 -8.05 -4.28
CA SER A 32 7.84 -8.02 -5.66
C SER A 32 8.19 -6.58 -6.06
N SER A 33 9.44 -6.36 -6.42
CA SER A 33 10.01 -5.05 -6.79
C SER A 33 9.96 -4.77 -8.30
N SER A 34 9.65 -5.77 -9.13
CA SER A 34 9.57 -5.58 -10.59
C SER A 34 8.37 -6.22 -11.28
N GLY A 35 7.30 -6.52 -10.53
CA GLY A 35 6.02 -6.94 -11.07
C GLY A 35 5.95 -8.43 -11.43
N GLY A 36 4.72 -8.90 -11.67
CA GLY A 36 4.44 -10.26 -12.13
C GLY A 36 4.33 -10.32 -13.66
N VAL A 37 4.79 -11.41 -14.25
CA VAL A 37 4.65 -11.72 -15.68
C VAL A 37 3.87 -13.02 -15.81
N MET A 38 2.79 -12.97 -16.59
CA MET A 38 2.06 -14.17 -17.00
C MET A 38 2.51 -14.55 -18.41
N GLU A 39 3.06 -15.75 -18.56
CA GLU A 39 3.40 -16.31 -19.86
C GLU A 39 3.06 -17.81 -19.85
N GLY A 40 2.34 -18.27 -20.89
CA GLY A 40 1.83 -19.63 -20.91
C GLY A 40 0.87 -19.91 -19.74
N LYS A 41 1.10 -21.02 -19.02
CA LYS A 41 0.30 -21.50 -17.89
C LYS A 41 0.81 -21.05 -16.51
N TYR A 42 1.85 -20.22 -16.48
CA TYR A 42 2.55 -19.84 -15.26
C TYR A 42 2.44 -18.34 -15.00
N PHE A 43 2.17 -17.99 -13.75
CA PHE A 43 2.32 -16.65 -13.21
C PHE A 43 3.62 -16.58 -12.43
N SER A 44 4.52 -15.68 -12.82
CA SER A 44 5.81 -15.55 -12.14
C SER A 44 6.06 -14.15 -11.63
N TYR A 45 6.55 -14.08 -10.41
CA TYR A 45 6.94 -12.87 -9.71
C TYR A 45 8.43 -12.92 -9.39
N ILE A 46 8.99 -11.73 -9.27
CA ILE A 46 10.39 -11.55 -8.88
C ILE A 46 10.48 -10.45 -7.82
N GLY A 47 11.30 -10.70 -6.81
CA GLY A 47 11.64 -9.75 -5.76
C GLY A 47 13.13 -9.76 -5.48
N PHE A 48 13.56 -8.81 -4.65
CA PHE A 48 14.96 -8.66 -4.26
C PHE A 48 15.09 -8.53 -2.74
N GLU A 49 16.15 -9.11 -2.19
CA GLU A 49 16.60 -8.85 -0.81
C GLU A 49 18.08 -8.39 -0.85
N PRO A 50 18.38 -7.11 -0.56
CA PRO A 50 17.46 -6.04 -0.14
C PRO A 50 16.51 -5.58 -1.27
N LYS A 51 15.31 -5.08 -0.89
CA LYS A 51 14.23 -4.64 -1.80
C LYS A 51 14.69 -3.75 -2.95
N ASN A 52 15.61 -2.83 -2.65
CA ASN A 52 16.22 -1.93 -3.61
C ASN A 52 17.68 -2.37 -3.78
N PRO A 53 17.99 -3.25 -4.74
CA PRO A 53 19.36 -3.65 -5.01
C PRO A 53 20.24 -2.45 -5.35
N THR A 54 21.41 -2.41 -4.71
CA THR A 54 22.43 -1.37 -4.89
C THR A 54 23.64 -1.97 -5.62
N PRO A 55 24.25 -1.24 -6.56
CA PRO A 55 25.46 -1.71 -7.21
C PRO A 55 26.59 -2.07 -6.23
N GLY A 56 27.33 -3.12 -6.53
CA GLY A 56 28.47 -3.61 -5.73
C GLY A 56 28.08 -4.39 -4.47
N GLU A 57 26.78 -4.55 -4.19
CA GLU A 57 26.29 -5.32 -3.05
C GLU A 57 25.66 -6.65 -3.51
N THR A 58 25.79 -7.69 -2.68
CA THR A 58 25.11 -8.97 -2.93
C THR A 58 23.62 -8.81 -2.70
N VAL A 59 22.84 -9.20 -3.69
CA VAL A 59 21.39 -9.27 -3.62
C VAL A 59 20.92 -10.70 -3.84
N LYS A 60 19.91 -11.10 -3.09
CA LYS A 60 19.14 -12.30 -3.38
C LYS A 60 18.00 -11.94 -4.31
N ILE A 61 17.97 -12.57 -5.47
CA ILE A 61 16.86 -12.52 -6.41
C ILE A 61 15.92 -13.65 -6.01
N ILE A 62 14.69 -13.30 -5.64
CA ILE A 62 13.68 -14.24 -5.19
C ILE A 62 12.68 -14.41 -6.33
N PHE A 63 12.38 -15.64 -6.71
CA PHE A 63 11.35 -15.99 -7.67
C PHE A 63 10.18 -16.64 -6.96
N SER A 64 8.97 -16.36 -7.42
CA SER A 64 7.76 -17.11 -7.04
C SER A 64 6.99 -17.45 -8.29
N ILE A 65 6.67 -18.73 -8.47
CA ILE A 65 6.00 -19.25 -9.65
C ILE A 65 4.72 -19.95 -9.21
N GLN A 66 3.61 -19.57 -9.84
CA GLN A 66 2.27 -20.02 -9.52
C GLN A 66 1.56 -20.55 -10.77
N ASP A 67 0.56 -21.40 -10.57
CA ASP A 67 -0.35 -21.85 -11.61
C ASP A 67 -1.39 -20.77 -11.99
N GLU A 68 -2.24 -21.05 -12.97
CA GLU A 68 -3.29 -20.12 -13.41
C GLU A 68 -4.32 -19.75 -12.33
N ASN A 69 -4.41 -20.53 -11.25
CA ASN A 69 -5.32 -20.32 -10.13
C ASN A 69 -4.63 -19.62 -8.96
N GLY A 70 -3.33 -19.34 -9.04
CA GLY A 70 -2.51 -18.74 -7.99
C GLY A 70 -2.01 -19.74 -6.94
N ASN A 71 -2.01 -21.05 -7.22
CA ASN A 71 -1.43 -22.04 -6.33
C ASN A 71 0.08 -22.20 -6.60
N ASP A 72 0.84 -22.51 -5.56
CA ASP A 72 2.25 -22.88 -5.68
C ASP A 72 2.41 -24.16 -6.52
N ILE A 73 3.45 -24.15 -7.36
CA ILE A 73 3.86 -25.32 -8.13
C ILE A 73 5.07 -26.00 -7.51
N TYR A 74 5.20 -27.31 -7.71
CA TYR A 74 6.22 -28.14 -7.09
C TYR A 74 6.99 -28.93 -8.14
N ASP A 75 8.19 -29.38 -7.78
CA ASP A 75 9.02 -30.27 -8.61
C ASP A 75 9.31 -29.72 -10.03
N ILE A 76 9.54 -28.41 -10.15
CA ILE A 76 9.81 -27.75 -11.43
C ILE A 76 11.31 -27.69 -11.73
N GLU A 77 11.65 -27.58 -13.01
CA GLU A 77 13.02 -27.33 -13.44
C GLU A 77 13.14 -25.93 -14.02
N THR A 78 14.07 -25.15 -13.47
CA THR A 78 14.21 -23.72 -13.81
C THR A 78 15.63 -23.39 -14.23
N MET A 79 15.76 -22.41 -15.12
CA MET A 79 17.05 -21.84 -15.53
C MET A 79 16.95 -20.31 -15.49
N VAL A 80 17.98 -19.65 -14.97
CA VAL A 80 18.02 -18.20 -14.80
C VAL A 80 19.18 -17.60 -15.59
N GLU A 81 18.89 -16.57 -16.38
CA GLU A 81 19.90 -15.80 -17.12
C GLU A 81 19.76 -14.31 -16.80
N ILE A 82 20.88 -13.61 -16.65
CA ILE A 82 20.87 -12.14 -16.49
C ILE A 82 21.67 -11.52 -17.63
N TYR A 83 21.09 -10.49 -18.23
CA TYR A 83 21.65 -9.71 -19.32
C TYR A 83 21.74 -8.23 -18.93
N ALA A 84 22.82 -7.57 -19.35
CA ALA A 84 22.94 -6.12 -19.23
C ALA A 84 22.04 -5.39 -20.25
N ALA A 85 21.72 -4.11 -20.01
CA ALA A 85 20.85 -3.25 -20.82
C ALA A 85 21.05 -3.32 -22.34
N ASN A 86 22.29 -3.57 -22.78
CA ASN A 86 22.63 -3.62 -24.20
C ASN A 86 22.27 -4.95 -24.88
N MET A 87 21.76 -5.94 -24.13
CA MET A 87 21.41 -7.30 -24.58
C MET A 87 22.53 -8.06 -25.32
N LYS A 88 23.76 -7.53 -25.31
CA LYS A 88 24.89 -8.09 -26.07
C LYS A 88 25.67 -9.13 -25.27
N GLN A 89 25.51 -9.14 -23.95
CA GLN A 89 26.29 -9.99 -23.07
C GLN A 89 25.42 -10.55 -21.94
N ARG A 90 25.40 -11.90 -21.87
CA ARG A 90 24.93 -12.63 -20.69
C ARG A 90 25.99 -12.46 -19.60
N ILE A 91 25.58 -11.88 -18.47
CA ILE A 91 26.46 -11.61 -17.32
C ILE A 91 26.31 -12.66 -16.22
N PHE A 92 25.20 -13.38 -16.20
CA PHE A 92 24.94 -14.48 -15.28
C PHE A 92 24.20 -15.61 -15.97
N TYR A 93 24.51 -16.84 -15.56
CA TYR A 93 23.87 -18.05 -16.04
C TYR A 93 23.83 -19.07 -14.91
N GLU A 94 22.63 -19.41 -14.48
CA GLU A 94 22.36 -20.55 -13.62
C GLU A 94 21.75 -21.66 -14.49
N PRO A 95 22.40 -22.83 -14.57
CA PRO A 95 21.91 -23.93 -15.40
C PRO A 95 20.57 -24.46 -14.88
N TRP A 96 19.95 -25.32 -15.69
CA TRP A 96 18.73 -26.02 -15.30
C TRP A 96 18.92 -26.72 -13.96
N THR A 97 18.10 -26.29 -13.00
CA THR A 97 18.14 -26.75 -11.61
C THR A 97 16.74 -27.16 -11.21
N LYS A 98 16.63 -28.35 -10.61
CA LYS A 98 15.37 -28.85 -10.07
C LYS A 98 15.06 -28.13 -8.77
N GLN A 99 13.93 -27.43 -8.73
CA GLN A 99 13.39 -26.75 -7.56
C GLN A 99 12.27 -27.61 -6.95
N ASN A 100 12.27 -27.72 -5.63
CA ASN A 100 11.23 -28.47 -4.92
C ASN A 100 9.87 -27.72 -4.95
N ILE A 101 9.91 -26.39 -4.96
CA ILE A 101 8.76 -25.49 -4.97
C ILE A 101 9.06 -24.31 -5.91
N GLY A 102 8.02 -23.68 -6.45
CA GLY A 102 8.09 -22.50 -7.32
C GLY A 102 8.71 -21.26 -6.68
N ASP A 103 8.86 -21.28 -5.36
CA ASP A 103 9.52 -20.23 -4.58
C ASP A 103 10.99 -20.58 -4.33
N PHE A 104 11.91 -19.87 -4.98
CA PHE A 104 13.35 -20.11 -4.83
C PHE A 104 14.18 -18.82 -4.94
N GLU A 105 15.44 -18.87 -4.51
CA GLU A 105 16.34 -17.72 -4.49
C GLU A 105 17.66 -18.00 -5.21
N THR A 106 18.21 -16.98 -5.87
CA THR A 106 19.57 -16.99 -6.42
C THR A 106 20.31 -15.72 -6.03
N SER A 107 21.58 -15.83 -5.68
CA SER A 107 22.39 -14.68 -5.23
C SER A 107 23.20 -14.12 -6.38
N PHE A 108 23.18 -12.80 -6.56
CA PHE A 108 23.92 -12.10 -7.61
C PHE A 108 24.45 -10.76 -7.11
N VAL A 109 25.49 -10.22 -7.77
CA VAL A 109 26.03 -8.89 -7.50
C VAL A 109 25.92 -8.07 -8.78
N PHE A 110 25.15 -6.98 -8.75
CA PHE A 110 25.09 -6.03 -9.86
C PHE A 110 26.26 -5.07 -9.76
N GLU A 111 27.23 -5.14 -10.66
CA GLU A 111 28.44 -4.31 -10.58
C GLU A 111 28.20 -2.82 -10.89
N GLU A 112 27.23 -2.50 -11.74
CA GLU A 112 26.97 -1.14 -12.21
C GLU A 112 25.50 -0.74 -12.05
N SER A 113 25.23 0.56 -11.96
CA SER A 113 23.86 1.08 -12.09
C SER A 113 23.40 0.95 -13.55
N GLY A 114 22.17 0.49 -13.76
CA GLY A 114 21.64 0.32 -15.11
C GLY A 114 20.38 -0.50 -15.18
N THR A 115 19.89 -0.69 -16.40
CA THR A 115 18.79 -1.63 -16.66
C THR A 115 19.36 -3.02 -16.93
N TYR A 116 18.69 -4.03 -16.39
CA TYR A 116 19.04 -5.42 -16.61
C TYR A 116 17.79 -6.19 -17.01
N GLN A 117 18.02 -7.30 -17.69
CA GLN A 117 16.98 -8.21 -18.10
C GLN A 117 17.25 -9.57 -17.48
N ILE A 118 16.31 -10.04 -16.66
CA ILE A 118 16.36 -11.36 -16.05
C ILE A 118 15.41 -12.25 -16.84
N VAL A 119 15.94 -13.36 -17.35
CA VAL A 119 15.18 -14.38 -18.07
C VAL A 119 15.04 -15.58 -17.15
N LEU A 120 13.80 -15.89 -16.79
CA LEU A 120 13.44 -17.13 -16.10
C LEU A 120 12.88 -18.09 -17.14
N SER A 121 13.48 -19.27 -17.26
CA SER A 121 12.96 -20.35 -18.10
C SER A 121 12.46 -21.49 -17.22
N ILE A 122 11.26 -21.99 -17.49
CA ILE A 122 10.62 -23.10 -16.78
C ILE A 122 10.45 -24.24 -17.77
N SER A 123 11.00 -25.41 -17.46
CA SER A 123 10.92 -26.57 -18.36
C SER A 123 9.49 -27.07 -18.49
N GLU A 124 9.10 -27.45 -19.71
CA GLU A 124 7.91 -28.29 -19.90
C GLU A 124 8.28 -29.77 -19.67
N GLU A 125 7.30 -30.61 -19.33
CA GLU A 125 7.45 -31.99 -18.81
C GLU A 125 8.20 -33.00 -19.74
N ASN A 126 8.75 -32.59 -20.88
CA ASN A 126 9.41 -33.46 -21.86
C ASN A 126 10.69 -32.85 -22.47
N ASN A 127 11.46 -32.06 -21.73
CA ASN A 127 12.63 -31.40 -22.30
C ASN A 127 13.78 -32.40 -22.54
N THR A 128 13.98 -32.74 -23.82
CA THR A 128 15.03 -33.66 -24.29
C THR A 128 16.29 -32.93 -24.77
N ILE A 129 16.30 -31.60 -24.73
CA ILE A 129 17.34 -30.76 -25.33
C ILE A 129 18.49 -30.54 -24.34
N GLU A 130 19.72 -30.43 -24.86
CA GLU A 130 20.94 -30.21 -24.07
C GLU A 130 20.78 -29.09 -23.02
N HIS A 131 21.20 -29.38 -21.79
CA HIS A 131 20.98 -28.52 -20.63
C HIS A 131 21.89 -27.28 -20.60
N VAL A 132 22.77 -27.11 -21.59
CA VAL A 132 23.66 -25.94 -21.70
C VAL A 132 23.28 -25.13 -22.92
N ILE A 133 22.68 -23.96 -22.66
CA ILE A 133 22.13 -23.11 -23.70
C ILE A 133 23.09 -21.93 -24.00
N PRO A 134 23.44 -21.67 -25.28
CA PRO A 134 24.30 -20.53 -25.64
C PRO A 134 23.60 -19.18 -25.39
N PRO A 135 24.36 -18.08 -25.20
CA PRO A 135 23.80 -16.73 -25.11
C PRO A 135 23.03 -16.36 -26.38
N ARG A 136 21.91 -15.64 -26.25
CA ARG A 136 20.95 -15.39 -27.33
C ARG A 136 20.79 -13.93 -27.71
N HIS A 137 20.32 -13.71 -28.94
CA HIS A 137 19.92 -12.39 -29.46
C HIS A 137 18.46 -12.03 -29.18
N MET A 138 17.57 -13.01 -28.98
CA MET A 138 16.14 -12.79 -28.64
C MET A 138 15.79 -13.51 -27.34
N LEU A 139 15.64 -12.75 -26.25
CA LEU A 139 15.46 -13.31 -24.90
C LEU A 139 14.08 -13.89 -24.63
N SER A 140 13.05 -13.39 -25.33
CA SER A 140 11.66 -13.85 -25.18
C SER A 140 11.30 -15.04 -26.07
N SER A 141 12.13 -15.39 -27.06
CA SER A 141 11.81 -16.48 -27.98
C SER A 141 11.98 -17.82 -27.27
N SER A 142 11.01 -18.73 -27.36
CA SER A 142 11.11 -20.13 -26.91
C SER A 142 11.54 -21.10 -28.02
N LEU A 143 11.89 -20.62 -29.22
CA LEU A 143 12.16 -21.46 -30.40
C LEU A 143 13.27 -22.52 -30.23
N GLU A 144 14.13 -22.36 -29.22
CA GLU A 144 15.28 -23.23 -28.93
C GLU A 144 15.13 -23.98 -27.60
N CYS A 145 13.93 -24.04 -27.01
CA CYS A 145 13.65 -24.91 -25.85
C CYS A 145 12.21 -25.39 -25.82
N ASP A 146 11.99 -26.56 -25.23
CA ASP A 146 10.67 -26.96 -24.73
C ASP A 146 10.45 -26.35 -23.35
N CYS A 147 10.37 -25.02 -23.30
CA CYS A 147 10.27 -24.27 -22.04
C CYS A 147 9.44 -22.99 -22.18
N THR A 148 8.79 -22.61 -21.08
CA THR A 148 8.12 -21.31 -20.95
C THR A 148 9.13 -20.29 -20.45
N ARG A 149 9.20 -19.11 -21.09
CA ARG A 149 10.19 -18.05 -20.78
C ARG A 149 9.52 -16.78 -20.32
N MET A 150 10.03 -16.22 -19.24
CA MET A 150 9.57 -14.96 -18.67
C MET A 150 10.70 -13.96 -18.64
N LEU A 151 10.39 -12.72 -19.02
CA LEU A 151 11.34 -11.63 -19.10
C LEU A 151 10.99 -10.56 -18.07
N PHE A 152 11.89 -10.33 -17.13
CA PHE A 152 11.78 -9.26 -16.14
C PHE A 152 12.76 -8.14 -16.47
N ASN A 153 12.22 -6.94 -16.68
CA ASN A 153 13.03 -5.73 -16.86
C ASN A 153 13.21 -5.07 -15.49
N ILE A 154 14.44 -4.97 -15.03
CA ILE A 154 14.78 -4.41 -13.72
C ILE A 154 15.70 -3.21 -13.87
N SER A 155 15.67 -2.31 -12.91
CA SER A 155 16.49 -1.09 -12.89
C SER A 155 17.23 -1.00 -11.56
N ILE A 156 18.57 -1.03 -11.62
CA ILE A 156 19.47 -0.97 -10.48
C ILE A 156 20.01 0.45 -10.36
N SER A 157 19.90 1.03 -9.16
CA SER A 157 20.40 2.37 -8.88
C SER A 157 20.73 2.56 -7.41
N GLU A 158 21.85 3.22 -7.13
CA GLU A 158 22.24 3.65 -5.77
C GLU A 158 21.20 4.57 -5.10
N ASN A 159 20.39 5.26 -5.90
CA ASN A 159 19.48 6.28 -5.39
C ASN A 159 18.05 5.80 -5.14
N TRP A 160 17.71 4.54 -5.45
CA TRP A 160 16.33 4.08 -5.32
C TRP A 160 15.78 4.22 -3.91
N ASN A 161 16.58 3.84 -2.92
CA ASN A 161 16.19 3.96 -1.52
C ASN A 161 15.97 5.43 -1.12
N ASN A 162 16.84 6.34 -1.58
CA ASN A 162 16.71 7.77 -1.31
C ASN A 162 15.47 8.38 -1.99
N ILE A 163 15.20 8.01 -3.24
CA ILE A 163 14.02 8.46 -3.99
C ILE A 163 12.75 7.97 -3.29
N TRP A 164 12.68 6.68 -2.97
CA TRP A 164 11.53 6.07 -2.30
C TRP A 164 11.25 6.72 -0.95
N ASN A 165 12.27 6.85 -0.10
CA ASN A 165 12.13 7.46 1.22
C ASN A 165 11.73 8.94 1.12
N SER A 166 12.33 9.70 0.19
CA SER A 166 11.97 11.11 -0.04
C SER A 166 10.52 11.25 -0.50
N LEU A 167 10.08 10.39 -1.42
CA LEU A 167 8.72 10.38 -1.92
C LEU A 167 7.72 10.04 -0.81
N MET A 168 8.01 9.02 0.00
CA MET A 168 7.16 8.63 1.13
C MET A 168 7.05 9.73 2.17
N VAL A 169 8.16 10.41 2.48
CA VAL A 169 8.14 11.59 3.36
C VAL A 169 7.24 12.68 2.78
N ILE A 170 7.33 12.99 1.49
CA ILE A 170 6.48 14.00 0.85
C ILE A 170 5.00 13.58 0.90
N ILE A 171 4.68 12.34 0.53
CA ILE A 171 3.30 11.82 0.50
C ILE A 171 2.66 11.86 1.89
N VAL A 172 3.41 11.57 2.96
CA VAL A 172 2.89 11.60 4.33
C VAL A 172 2.86 13.02 4.89
N VAL A 173 3.95 13.77 4.75
CA VAL A 173 4.12 15.08 5.41
C VAL A 173 3.28 16.17 4.74
N LEU A 174 3.11 16.15 3.42
CA LEU A 174 2.42 17.22 2.69
C LEU A 174 0.93 17.33 3.07
N PRO A 175 0.11 16.26 3.08
CA PRO A 175 -1.28 16.33 3.53
C PRO A 175 -1.42 16.85 4.96
N PHE A 176 -0.59 16.36 5.89
CA PHE A 176 -0.62 16.83 7.28
C PHE A 176 -0.14 18.27 7.43
N SER A 177 0.81 18.72 6.61
CA SER A 177 1.29 20.10 6.61
C SER A 177 0.21 21.06 6.12
N VAL A 178 -0.48 20.71 5.03
CA VAL A 178 -1.62 21.49 4.51
C VAL A 178 -2.75 21.55 5.53
N PHE A 179 -3.10 20.39 6.13
CA PHE A 179 -4.11 20.30 7.19
C PHE A 179 -3.74 21.14 8.42
N GLY A 180 -2.50 21.01 8.89
CA GLY A 180 -1.96 21.76 10.02
C GLY A 180 -1.94 23.27 9.78
N TYR A 181 -1.54 23.69 8.57
CA TYR A 181 -1.59 25.09 8.16
C TYR A 181 -3.01 25.64 8.14
N ALA A 182 -3.98 24.90 7.57
CA ALA A 182 -5.38 25.31 7.54
C ALA A 182 -5.96 25.45 8.96
N MET A 183 -5.62 24.53 9.87
CA MET A 183 -6.03 24.60 11.28
C MET A 183 -5.38 25.78 12.00
N TRP A 184 -4.08 26.00 11.79
CA TRP A 184 -3.34 27.12 12.37
C TRP A 184 -3.88 28.47 11.91
N ASN A 185 -4.14 28.63 10.62
CA ASN A 185 -4.67 29.86 10.05
C ASN A 185 -6.06 30.18 10.63
N ASN A 186 -6.95 29.19 10.73
CA ASN A 186 -8.27 29.38 11.36
C ASN A 186 -8.13 29.76 12.84
N TYR A 187 -7.22 29.10 13.57
CA TYR A 187 -6.95 29.43 14.97
C TYR A 187 -6.48 30.88 15.14
N GLN A 188 -5.55 31.35 14.29
CA GLN A 188 -5.04 32.72 14.35
C GLN A 188 -6.12 33.75 14.01
N ASN A 189 -6.93 33.49 12.99
CA ASN A 189 -8.04 34.37 12.63
C ASN A 189 -9.02 34.53 13.79
N LYS A 190 -9.41 33.43 14.45
CA LYS A 190 -10.31 33.49 15.61
C LYS A 190 -9.69 34.15 16.82
N LYS A 191 -8.40 33.93 17.08
CA LYS A 191 -7.66 34.61 18.13
C LYS A 191 -7.67 36.13 17.92
N ASN A 192 -7.42 36.58 16.70
CA ASN A 192 -7.44 38.01 16.33
C ASN A 192 -8.85 38.61 16.50
N SER A 193 -9.90 37.85 16.17
CA SER A 193 -11.29 38.24 16.38
C SER A 193 -11.82 38.00 17.81
N ARG A 194 -10.98 37.58 18.77
CA ARG A 194 -11.36 37.18 20.16
C ARG A 194 -12.46 36.12 20.24
N GLN A 195 -12.66 35.34 19.19
CA GLN A 195 -13.61 34.23 19.14
C GLN A 195 -12.95 32.93 19.62
N LYS A 196 -13.71 32.07 20.30
CA LYS A 196 -13.25 30.71 20.66
C LYS A 196 -13.63 29.74 19.55
N LEU A 197 -12.80 28.72 19.30
CA LEU A 197 -13.21 27.59 18.48
C LEU A 197 -14.44 26.92 19.11
N SER A 198 -15.45 26.67 18.30
CA SER A 198 -16.61 25.91 18.76
C SER A 198 -16.26 24.44 18.92
N ARG A 199 -16.92 23.73 19.84
CA ARG A 199 -16.78 22.27 19.96
C ARG A 199 -17.08 21.56 18.64
N TYR A 200 -18.02 22.11 17.88
CA TYR A 200 -18.43 21.59 16.59
C TYR A 200 -17.30 21.65 15.55
N GLU A 201 -16.57 22.76 15.46
CA GLU A 201 -15.40 22.88 14.59
C GLU A 201 -14.26 21.94 15.01
N ILE A 202 -14.05 21.76 16.31
CA ILE A 202 -13.04 20.81 16.80
C ILE A 202 -13.36 19.39 16.33
N LEU A 203 -14.62 18.95 16.48
CA LEU A 203 -15.04 17.61 16.04
C LEU A 203 -14.89 17.45 14.52
N ARG A 204 -15.15 18.51 13.76
CA ARG A 204 -14.92 18.53 12.32
C ARG A 204 -13.43 18.30 11.97
N TYR A 205 -12.52 18.97 12.68
CA TYR A 205 -11.08 18.71 12.51
C TYR A 205 -10.68 17.28 12.92
N VAL A 206 -11.30 16.72 13.95
CA VAL A 206 -11.06 15.33 14.37
C VAL A 206 -11.48 14.35 13.27
N ILE A 207 -12.66 14.53 12.65
CA ILE A 207 -13.10 13.70 11.52
C ILE A 207 -12.08 13.72 10.39
N MET A 208 -11.60 14.92 10.03
CA MET A 208 -10.61 15.08 8.96
C MET A 208 -9.29 14.38 9.30
N PHE A 209 -8.78 14.59 10.51
CA PHE A 209 -7.54 13.97 10.95
C PHE A 209 -7.63 12.44 10.90
N LEU A 210 -8.72 11.87 11.43
CA LEU A 210 -8.96 10.43 11.41
C LEU A 210 -9.08 9.89 9.98
N ALA A 211 -9.75 10.62 9.07
CA ALA A 211 -9.87 10.23 7.67
C ALA A 211 -8.51 10.24 6.93
N PHE A 212 -7.70 11.28 7.11
CA PHE A 212 -6.36 11.33 6.52
C PHE A 212 -5.45 10.24 7.10
N ALA A 213 -5.47 10.05 8.42
CA ALA A 213 -4.66 9.03 9.07
C ALA A 213 -5.03 7.61 8.60
N GLY A 214 -6.32 7.27 8.56
CA GLY A 214 -6.78 5.99 8.03
C GLY A 214 -6.38 5.80 6.56
N GLY A 215 -6.55 6.83 5.72
CA GLY A 215 -6.26 6.74 4.30
C GLY A 215 -4.77 6.55 4.01
N LEU A 216 -3.90 7.17 4.82
CA LEU A 216 -2.45 6.96 4.72
C LEU A 216 -2.02 5.57 5.20
N ILE A 217 -2.67 5.00 6.21
CA ILE A 217 -2.39 3.62 6.62
C ILE A 217 -2.80 2.64 5.51
N HIS A 218 -3.97 2.81 4.89
CA HIS A 218 -4.37 1.98 3.75
C HIS A 218 -3.42 2.11 2.56
N LEU A 219 -2.89 3.31 2.31
CA LEU A 219 -1.87 3.52 1.29
C LEU A 219 -0.53 2.86 1.63
N SER A 220 -0.17 2.83 2.92
CA SER A 220 1.03 2.14 3.40
C SER A 220 0.89 0.63 3.21
N ILE A 221 -0.24 0.06 3.64
CA ILE A 221 -0.53 -1.37 3.54
C ILE A 221 -0.64 -1.79 2.06
N TYR A 222 -1.19 -0.93 1.19
CA TYR A 222 -1.27 -1.17 -0.25
C TYR A 222 0.07 -1.56 -0.88
N VAL A 223 1.17 -0.91 -0.47
CA VAL A 223 2.50 -1.16 -1.05
C VAL A 223 2.92 -2.61 -0.86
N ASP A 224 2.53 -3.22 0.26
CA ASP A 224 2.91 -4.58 0.61
C ASP A 224 1.94 -5.63 0.03
N HIS A 225 0.72 -5.22 -0.33
CA HIS A 225 -0.33 -6.15 -0.76
C HIS A 225 -0.65 -6.11 -2.26
N ALA A 226 -0.32 -5.02 -2.95
CA ALA A 226 -0.50 -4.91 -4.39
C ALA A 226 0.27 -5.96 -5.21
N PRO A 227 1.49 -6.37 -4.82
CA PRO A 227 2.22 -7.40 -5.56
C PRO A 227 1.63 -8.81 -5.41
N LEU A 228 0.98 -9.11 -4.27
CA LEU A 228 0.40 -10.43 -3.97
C LEU A 228 -0.81 -10.74 -4.86
N ARG A 229 -1.76 -9.79 -4.96
CA ARG A 229 -2.85 -9.82 -5.95
C ARG A 229 -3.29 -8.41 -6.31
N VAL A 230 -3.53 -8.20 -7.59
CA VAL A 230 -3.94 -6.90 -8.14
C VAL A 230 -5.29 -6.46 -7.57
N GLU A 231 -6.22 -7.38 -7.36
CA GLU A 231 -7.55 -7.08 -6.80
C GLU A 231 -7.46 -6.55 -5.37
N TYR A 232 -6.61 -7.16 -4.55
CA TYR A 232 -6.42 -6.77 -3.15
C TYR A 232 -5.70 -5.41 -3.05
N GLY A 233 -4.66 -5.21 -3.87
CA GLY A 233 -4.02 -3.90 -4.03
C GLY A 233 -5.02 -2.82 -4.47
N LEU A 234 -5.83 -3.09 -5.50
CA LEU A 234 -6.79 -2.11 -6.02
C LEU A 234 -7.83 -1.73 -4.97
N PHE A 235 -8.28 -2.69 -4.15
CA PHE A 235 -9.17 -2.41 -3.03
C PHE A 235 -8.55 -1.47 -1.99
N LEU A 236 -7.32 -1.76 -1.52
CA LEU A 236 -6.62 -0.93 -0.54
C LEU A 236 -6.32 0.48 -1.08
N LEU A 237 -5.97 0.59 -2.35
CA LEU A 237 -5.78 1.86 -3.03
C LEU A 237 -7.09 2.67 -3.11
N LEU A 238 -8.20 2.02 -3.48
CA LEU A 238 -9.52 2.66 -3.48
C LEU A 238 -9.94 3.10 -2.07
N ALA A 239 -9.65 2.30 -1.04
CA ALA A 239 -9.91 2.65 0.36
C ALA A 239 -9.12 3.90 0.76
N ALA A 240 -7.82 3.93 0.45
CA ALA A 240 -6.94 5.07 0.70
C ALA A 240 -7.44 6.35 0.02
N ILE A 241 -7.70 6.29 -1.29
CA ILE A 241 -8.21 7.42 -2.09
C ILE A 241 -9.55 7.90 -1.54
N SER A 242 -10.47 6.99 -1.20
CA SER A 242 -11.79 7.34 -0.69
C SER A 242 -11.72 8.04 0.65
N GLN A 243 -10.88 7.56 1.58
CA GLN A 243 -10.74 8.18 2.90
C GLN A 243 -10.03 9.54 2.83
N ILE A 244 -8.94 9.65 2.05
CA ILE A 244 -8.26 10.93 1.81
C ILE A 244 -9.23 11.92 1.13
N GLY A 245 -9.93 11.47 0.09
CA GLY A 245 -10.93 12.27 -0.62
C GLY A 245 -12.06 12.74 0.30
N PHE A 246 -12.55 11.88 1.19
CA PHE A 246 -13.51 12.26 2.23
C PHE A 246 -12.95 13.34 3.16
N GLY A 247 -11.71 13.22 3.62
CA GLY A 247 -11.02 14.26 4.42
C GLY A 247 -10.91 15.61 3.70
N VAL A 248 -10.58 15.60 2.40
CA VAL A 248 -10.50 16.80 1.55
C VAL A 248 -11.86 17.43 1.31
N LEU A 249 -12.89 16.65 0.99
CA LEU A 249 -14.27 17.14 0.83
C LEU A 249 -14.73 17.83 2.12
N PHE A 250 -14.36 17.28 3.26
CA PHE A 250 -14.70 17.85 4.56
C PHE A 250 -13.94 19.15 4.88
N LEU A 251 -12.67 19.28 4.45
CA LEU A 251 -11.92 20.53 4.47
C LEU A 251 -12.64 21.63 3.68
N SER A 252 -13.10 21.31 2.47
CA SER A 252 -13.80 22.25 1.60
C SER A 252 -15.07 22.79 2.25
N ILE A 253 -15.83 21.96 2.96
CA ILE A 253 -16.99 22.41 3.75
C ILE A 253 -16.54 23.42 4.81
N LEU A 254 -15.45 23.14 5.53
CA LEU A 254 -14.99 24.00 6.62
C LEU A 254 -14.52 25.38 6.12
N LEU A 255 -13.84 25.43 4.97
CA LEU A 255 -13.36 26.67 4.37
C LEU A 255 -14.49 27.55 3.82
N VAL A 256 -15.49 26.93 3.17
CA VAL A 256 -16.62 27.66 2.57
C VAL A 256 -17.59 28.23 3.63
N ASN A 257 -17.71 27.57 4.78
CA ASN A 257 -18.75 27.85 5.77
C ASN A 257 -18.25 28.60 7.04
N SER A 258 -17.25 29.47 6.91
CA SER A 258 -16.65 30.15 8.07
C SER A 258 -17.55 31.18 8.77
N ASN A 259 -18.64 31.64 8.14
CA ASN A 259 -19.58 32.66 8.65
C ASN A 259 -21.06 32.24 8.51
N ILE A 260 -21.46 31.08 9.05
CA ILE A 260 -22.84 30.60 8.93
C ILE A 260 -23.79 31.33 9.90
N SER A 261 -24.85 31.92 9.36
CA SER A 261 -26.05 32.32 10.09
C SER A 261 -26.94 31.11 10.46
N LEU A 262 -27.73 31.18 11.55
CA LEU A 262 -28.57 30.06 12.03
C LEU A 262 -29.53 29.45 10.97
N ASN A 263 -29.96 30.23 9.97
CA ASN A 263 -30.83 29.74 8.88
C ASN A 263 -30.05 28.99 7.78
N GLU A 264 -28.78 29.33 7.54
CA GLU A 264 -27.90 28.59 6.63
C GLU A 264 -27.43 27.24 7.21
N LEU A 265 -27.49 27.09 8.54
CA LEU A 265 -27.20 25.85 9.26
C LEU A 265 -28.12 24.69 8.83
N LYS A 266 -29.40 24.97 8.52
CA LYS A 266 -30.37 23.98 8.04
C LYS A 266 -30.08 23.50 6.62
N TYR A 267 -29.64 24.40 5.73
CA TYR A 267 -29.28 24.07 4.35
C TYR A 267 -27.93 23.36 4.27
N SER A 268 -26.98 23.79 5.11
CA SER A 268 -25.71 23.09 5.32
C SER A 268 -25.92 21.68 5.86
N HIS A 269 -26.93 21.43 6.70
CA HIS A 269 -27.19 20.11 7.29
C HIS A 269 -27.52 19.04 6.24
N ARG A 270 -28.43 19.34 5.31
CA ARG A 270 -28.83 18.37 4.26
C ARG A 270 -27.67 18.02 3.31
N ARG A 271 -26.85 19.00 2.95
CA ARG A 271 -25.66 18.81 2.10
C ARG A 271 -24.57 18.03 2.84
N ASN A 272 -24.33 18.35 4.11
CA ASN A 272 -23.31 17.66 4.92
C ASN A 272 -23.72 16.23 5.27
N SER A 273 -25.03 15.95 5.41
CA SER A 273 -25.55 14.61 5.68
C SER A 273 -25.16 13.59 4.61
N LEU A 274 -25.08 13.98 3.33
CA LEU A 274 -24.62 13.08 2.27
C LEU A 274 -23.14 12.73 2.43
N ILE A 275 -22.33 13.72 2.81
CA ILE A 275 -20.89 13.55 3.03
C ILE A 275 -20.66 12.66 4.25
N TYR A 276 -21.35 12.91 5.36
CA TYR A 276 -21.31 12.03 6.53
C TYR A 276 -21.73 10.60 6.22
N LEU A 277 -22.80 10.43 5.43
CA LEU A 277 -23.28 9.11 5.03
C LEU A 277 -22.25 8.37 4.16
N PHE A 278 -21.61 9.07 3.23
CA PHE A 278 -20.52 8.50 2.43
C PHE A 278 -19.37 8.01 3.33
N GLY A 279 -18.92 8.83 4.27
CA GLY A 279 -17.87 8.45 5.23
C GLY A 279 -18.27 7.25 6.10
N LEU A 280 -19.53 7.18 6.56
CA LEU A 280 -20.04 6.06 7.35
C LEU A 280 -20.12 4.77 6.54
N ILE A 281 -20.70 4.80 5.34
CA ILE A 281 -20.83 3.62 4.48
C ILE A 281 -19.44 3.09 4.13
N GLY A 282 -18.53 3.97 3.69
CA GLY A 282 -17.16 3.57 3.36
C GLY A 282 -16.43 2.94 4.54
N SER A 283 -16.48 3.57 5.72
CA SER A 283 -15.82 3.03 6.91
C SER A 283 -16.46 1.73 7.42
N ALA A 284 -17.78 1.59 7.30
CA ALA A 284 -18.49 0.37 7.66
C ALA A 284 -18.12 -0.81 6.75
N VAL A 285 -17.99 -0.56 5.43
CA VAL A 285 -17.52 -1.57 4.48
C VAL A 285 -16.10 -2.02 4.84
N LEU A 286 -15.20 -1.09 5.16
CA LEU A 286 -13.81 -1.41 5.54
C LEU A 286 -13.72 -2.21 6.84
N LEU A 287 -14.56 -1.89 7.83
CA LEU A 287 -14.65 -2.66 9.08
C LEU A 287 -15.24 -4.06 8.83
N GLY A 288 -16.32 -4.14 8.05
CA GLY A 288 -16.97 -5.41 7.73
C GLY A 288 -16.07 -6.36 6.95
N LEU A 289 -15.33 -5.84 5.97
CA LEU A 289 -14.38 -6.64 5.18
C LEU A 289 -13.21 -7.13 6.02
N TYR A 290 -12.69 -6.31 6.93
CA TYR A 290 -11.64 -6.75 7.85
C TYR A 290 -12.12 -7.84 8.80
N ILE A 291 -13.32 -7.69 9.38
CA ILE A 291 -13.92 -8.74 10.22
C ILE A 291 -14.09 -10.03 9.41
N TYR A 292 -14.51 -9.91 8.14
CA TYR A 292 -14.62 -11.05 7.25
C TYR A 292 -13.26 -11.72 7.04
N ALA A 293 -12.22 -10.97 6.66
CA ALA A 293 -10.89 -11.48 6.34
C ALA A 293 -10.18 -12.16 7.54
N VAL A 294 -10.47 -11.72 8.76
CA VAL A 294 -9.92 -12.33 9.98
C VAL A 294 -10.66 -13.60 10.40
N ILE A 295 -11.93 -13.78 9.98
CA ILE A 295 -12.75 -14.95 10.35
C ILE A 295 -12.74 -16.01 9.24
N TYR A 296 -12.74 -15.56 7.99
CA TYR A 296 -12.84 -16.38 6.80
C TYR A 296 -11.67 -16.06 5.85
N PRO A 297 -11.25 -17.03 5.02
CA PRO A 297 -10.31 -16.75 3.94
C PRO A 297 -10.86 -15.59 3.10
N PRO A 298 -10.08 -14.51 2.91
CA PRO A 298 -10.56 -13.36 2.14
C PRO A 298 -10.97 -13.84 0.74
N PRO A 299 -12.09 -13.33 0.20
CA PRO A 299 -12.44 -13.67 -1.16
C PRO A 299 -11.34 -13.08 -2.04
N LEU A 300 -10.72 -13.90 -2.88
CA LEU A 300 -9.57 -13.53 -3.72
C LEU A 300 -8.23 -13.42 -2.98
N SER A 301 -8.08 -13.97 -1.77
CA SER A 301 -6.73 -14.19 -1.20
C SER A 301 -6.02 -15.32 -1.96
N PRO A 302 -4.70 -15.22 -2.24
CA PRO A 302 -3.93 -16.40 -2.68
C PRO A 302 -3.89 -17.49 -1.59
N GLU A 303 -4.05 -17.09 -0.33
CA GLU A 303 -4.04 -17.98 0.81
C GLU A 303 -5.47 -18.47 1.15
N ASN A 304 -5.60 -19.76 1.41
CA ASN A 304 -6.87 -20.39 1.78
C ASN A 304 -7.17 -20.33 3.29
N HIS A 305 -6.46 -19.49 4.03
CA HIS A 305 -6.64 -19.28 5.47
C HIS A 305 -7.03 -17.83 5.79
N PRO A 306 -7.61 -17.59 6.98
CA PRO A 306 -7.88 -16.22 7.44
C PRO A 306 -6.60 -15.38 7.54
N GLU A 307 -6.76 -14.08 7.36
CA GLU A 307 -5.67 -13.11 7.44
C GLU A 307 -5.19 -12.97 8.90
N HIS A 308 -3.87 -12.87 9.08
CA HIS A 308 -3.29 -12.64 10.39
C HIS A 308 -3.54 -11.21 10.88
N ILE A 309 -3.74 -11.07 12.19
CA ILE A 309 -3.94 -9.76 12.81
C ILE A 309 -2.60 -9.05 12.92
N ASP A 310 -2.34 -8.12 12.02
CA ASP A 310 -1.18 -7.22 12.10
C ASP A 310 -1.49 -5.93 12.89
N VAL A 311 -0.44 -5.32 13.45
CA VAL A 311 -0.46 -4.03 14.15
C VAL A 311 -0.98 -2.92 13.25
N ALA A 312 -0.57 -2.85 11.98
CA ALA A 312 -1.08 -1.83 11.05
C ALA A 312 -2.58 -2.00 10.84
N GLY A 313 -3.05 -3.25 10.75
CA GLY A 313 -4.46 -3.61 10.73
C GLY A 313 -5.19 -3.11 11.98
N ILE A 314 -4.71 -3.42 13.18
CA ILE A 314 -5.33 -2.97 14.44
C ILE A 314 -5.43 -1.44 14.50
N VAL A 315 -4.36 -0.73 14.16
CA VAL A 315 -4.33 0.75 14.18
C VAL A 315 -5.32 1.33 13.16
N ALA A 316 -5.35 0.79 11.94
CA ALA A 316 -6.31 1.20 10.91
C ALA A 316 -7.76 1.06 11.40
N LYS A 317 -8.11 -0.07 12.01
CA LYS A 317 -9.46 -0.32 12.52
C LYS A 317 -9.81 0.55 13.72
N ALA A 318 -8.87 0.81 14.61
CA ALA A 318 -9.07 1.75 15.72
C ALA A 318 -9.40 3.17 15.22
N LEU A 319 -8.71 3.63 14.17
CA LEU A 319 -9.00 4.91 13.52
C LEU A 319 -10.36 4.90 12.82
N GLU A 320 -10.71 3.85 12.10
CA GLU A 320 -12.03 3.70 11.43
C GLU A 320 -13.18 3.70 12.43
N ILE A 321 -13.08 2.95 13.53
CA ILE A 321 -14.09 2.94 14.60
C ILE A 321 -14.23 4.33 15.22
N SER A 322 -13.11 5.00 15.47
CA SER A 322 -13.09 6.37 16.00
C SER A 322 -13.75 7.36 15.04
N LEU A 323 -13.51 7.20 13.73
CA LEU A 323 -14.08 8.02 12.67
C LEU A 323 -15.60 7.85 12.62
N VAL A 324 -16.07 6.60 12.57
CA VAL A 324 -17.50 6.25 12.60
C VAL A 324 -18.17 6.85 13.84
N GLY A 325 -17.58 6.63 15.03
CA GLY A 325 -18.11 7.15 16.29
C GLY A 325 -18.22 8.67 16.30
N THR A 326 -17.22 9.37 15.76
CA THR A 326 -17.22 10.84 15.69
C THR A 326 -18.27 11.37 14.70
N ILE A 327 -18.42 10.73 13.53
CA ILE A 327 -19.44 11.11 12.54
C ILE A 327 -20.85 10.92 13.13
N VAL A 328 -21.13 9.75 13.73
CA VAL A 328 -22.43 9.47 14.38
C VAL A 328 -22.72 10.47 15.48
N TYR A 329 -21.71 10.81 16.29
CA TYR A 329 -21.85 11.80 17.36
C TYR A 329 -22.23 13.18 16.81
N ILE A 330 -21.56 13.67 15.76
CA ILE A 330 -21.89 14.94 15.12
C ILE A 330 -23.30 14.92 14.52
N MET A 331 -23.65 13.87 13.77
CA MET A 331 -24.97 13.77 13.15
C MET A 331 -26.09 13.79 14.20
N ASN A 332 -25.92 13.06 15.30
CA ASN A 332 -26.87 13.07 16.41
C ASN A 332 -26.96 14.44 17.10
N TRP A 333 -25.83 15.12 17.25
CA TRP A 333 -25.79 16.47 17.81
C TRP A 333 -26.55 17.47 16.93
N GLU A 334 -26.30 17.46 15.62
CA GLU A 334 -26.98 18.33 14.66
C GLU A 334 -28.49 18.06 14.62
N ASN A 335 -28.91 16.79 14.67
CA ASN A 335 -30.32 16.42 14.73
C ASN A 335 -31.01 16.91 16.02
N LYS A 336 -30.33 16.84 17.17
CA LYS A 336 -30.85 17.39 18.43
C LYS A 336 -31.03 18.92 18.37
N LEU A 337 -30.10 19.64 17.75
CA LEU A 337 -30.22 21.08 17.55
C LEU A 337 -31.41 21.43 16.66
N LYS A 338 -31.62 20.68 15.57
CA LYS A 338 -32.77 20.87 14.67
C LYS A 338 -34.10 20.72 15.40
N ASN A 339 -34.23 19.71 16.27
CA ASN A 339 -35.47 19.42 17.00
C ASN A 339 -35.76 20.40 18.15
N LYS A 340 -34.77 21.18 18.61
CA LYS A 340 -34.95 22.18 19.67
C LYS A 340 -35.42 23.55 19.14
N HIS A 341 -35.36 23.74 17.82
CA HIS A 341 -35.72 24.96 17.12
C HIS A 341 -36.94 24.80 16.19
N HIS A 342 -37.64 23.67 16.32
CA HIS A 342 -39.00 23.43 15.86
C HIS A 342 -39.87 23.25 17.10
#